data_AF-A0A432Y128-F1
#
_entry.id   AF-A0A432Y128-F1
#
_cell.length_a   1.000
_cell.length_b   1.000
_cell.length_c   1.000
_cell.angle_alpha   90.00
_cell.angle_beta   90.00
_cell.angle_gamma   90.00
#
_symmetry.space_group_name_H-M   'P 1'
#
loop_
_entity.id
_entity.type
_entity.pdbx_description
1 polymer ?
#
loop_
_entity_poly.entity_id
_entity_poly.type
_entity_poly.pdbx_seq_one_letter_code
_entity_poly.pdbx_strand_id
1 'polypeptide(L)' 'MKLEAILQDPSKAYENPEDVLNDSNLTHDQKKQVLDQWEYDALELQVATEENMPGPEQDYLADILEAKKKLNGDDE' A
#
# COMPACT_ATOMS: atom_id res chain seq x y z
N MET A 1 3.31 6.51 -15.74
CA MET A 1 2.41 5.34 -15.59
C MET A 1 0.97 5.85 -15.57
N LYS A 2 -0.03 5.01 -15.89
CA LYS A 2 -1.45 5.38 -15.72
C LYS A 2 -1.90 4.96 -14.33
N LEU A 3 -2.56 5.86 -13.60
CA LEU A 3 -3.11 5.60 -12.26
C LEU A 3 -3.95 4.31 -12.20
N GLU A 4 -4.73 4.05 -13.24
CA GLU A 4 -5.59 2.87 -13.36
C GLU A 4 -4.82 1.55 -13.21
N ALA A 5 -3.60 1.47 -13.75
CA ALA A 5 -2.77 0.28 -13.66
C ALA A 5 -2.15 0.12 -12.26
N ILE A 6 -1.84 1.25 -11.60
CA ILE A 6 -1.33 1.27 -10.23
C ILE A 6 -2.44 0.81 -9.27
N LEU A 7 -3.68 1.27 -9.46
CA LEU A 7 -4.82 0.85 -8.66
C LEU A 7 -5.20 -0.63 -8.87
N GLN A 8 -4.82 -1.24 -9.99
CA GLN A 8 -5.04 -2.68 -10.17
C GLN A 8 -4.08 -3.52 -9.32
N ASP A 9 -2.82 -3.10 -9.21
CA ASP A 9 -1.81 -3.84 -8.48
C ASP A 9 -0.68 -2.88 -8.05
N PRO A 10 -0.86 -2.18 -6.91
CA PRO A 10 0.09 -1.18 -6.46
C PRO A 10 1.43 -1.81 -6.06
N SER A 11 1.41 -3.06 -5.58
CA SER A 11 2.60 -3.84 -5.24
C SER A 11 3.51 -4.15 -6.43
N LYS A 12 2.97 -4.18 -7.65
CA LYS A 12 3.77 -4.31 -8.89
C LYS A 12 4.32 -2.99 -9.38
N ALA A 13 3.67 -1.87 -9.04
CA ALA A 13 4.12 -0.55 -9.43
C ALA A 13 5.19 -0.01 -8.49
N TYR A 14 5.11 -0.36 -7.20
CA TYR A 14 5.97 0.14 -6.15
C TYR A 14 6.46 -1.00 -5.27
N GLU A 15 7.74 -1.01 -4.94
CA GLU A 15 8.30 -1.98 -4.00
C GLU A 15 7.87 -1.67 -2.56
N ASN A 16 7.69 -0.39 -2.22
CA ASN A 16 7.28 0.06 -0.89
C ASN A 16 6.14 1.09 -0.97
N PRO A 17 5.20 1.10 -0.01
CA PRO A 17 4.14 2.10 0.06
C PRO A 17 4.68 3.53 0.28
N GLU A 18 5.88 3.67 0.84
CA GLU A 18 6.55 4.98 0.94
C GLU A 18 6.93 5.56 -0.44
N ASP A 19 7.18 4.74 -1.46
CA ASP A 19 7.45 5.25 -2.82
C ASP A 19 6.23 5.99 -3.39
N VAL A 20 5.01 5.56 -3.03
CA VAL A 20 3.76 6.24 -3.41
C VAL A 20 3.73 7.67 -2.84
N LEU A 21 4.26 7.86 -1.63
CA LEU A 21 4.35 9.18 -1.00
C LEU A 21 5.35 10.09 -1.72
N ASN A 22 6.46 9.52 -2.19
CA ASN A 22 7.50 10.25 -2.92
C ASN A 22 7.13 10.48 -4.40
N ASP A 23 6.14 9.77 -4.92
CA ASP A 23 5.71 9.91 -6.31
C ASP A 23 5.11 11.31 -6.56
N SER A 24 5.80 12.09 -7.37
CA SER A 24 5.37 13.46 -7.73
C SER A 24 4.34 13.47 -8.87
N ASN A 25 4.10 12.33 -9.54
CA ASN A 25 3.08 12.19 -10.57
C ASN A 25 1.69 11.97 -9.96
N LEU A 26 1.61 11.54 -8.70
CA LEU A 26 0.38 11.33 -7.98
C LEU A 26 -0.01 12.56 -7.18
N THR A 27 -1.27 12.96 -7.27
CA THR A 27 -1.84 13.96 -6.36
C THR A 27 -2.09 13.35 -4.98
N HIS A 28 -2.26 14.19 -3.96
CA HIS A 28 -2.54 13.75 -2.59
C HIS A 28 -3.72 12.77 -2.52
N ASP A 29 -4.81 13.05 -3.24
CA ASP A 29 -5.98 12.18 -3.33
C ASP A 29 -5.65 10.84 -4.02
N GLN A 30 -4.89 10.87 -5.11
CA GLN A 30 -4.47 9.66 -5.81
C GLN A 30 -3.56 8.76 -4.97
N LYS A 31 -2.61 9.36 -4.22
CA LYS A 31 -1.76 8.63 -3.27
C LYS A 31 -2.61 7.91 -2.24
N LYS A 32 -3.64 8.60 -1.73
CA LYS A 32 -4.58 8.00 -0.79
C LYS A 32 -5.31 6.83 -1.42
N GLN A 33 -5.85 6.98 -2.63
CA GLN A 33 -6.54 5.88 -3.33
C GLN A 33 -5.62 4.67 -3.55
N VAL A 34 -4.37 4.90 -3.95
CA VAL A 34 -3.38 3.83 -4.17
C VAL A 34 -3.08 3.08 -2.87
N LEU A 35 -2.83 3.81 -1.77
CA LEU A 35 -2.55 3.19 -0.47
C LEU A 35 -3.78 2.47 0.12
N ASP A 36 -4.99 3.01 -0.08
CA ASP A 36 -6.23 2.37 0.37
C ASP A 36 -6.46 1.04 -0.34
N GLN A 37 -6.21 1.00 -1.65
CA GLN A 37 -6.33 -0.23 -2.42
C GLN A 37 -5.24 -1.24 -2.07
N TRP A 38 -4.01 -0.77 -1.85
CA TRP A 38 -2.92 -1.63 -1.42
C TRP A 38 -3.19 -2.27 -0.06
N GLU A 39 -3.79 -1.53 0.88
CA GLU A 39 -4.22 -2.05 2.18
C GLU A 39 -5.21 -3.22 2.00
N TYR A 40 -6.17 -3.06 1.09
CA TYR A 40 -7.16 -4.10 0.80
C TYR A 40 -6.50 -5.36 0.21
N ASP A 41 -5.66 -5.23 -0.80
CA ASP A 41 -4.90 -6.33 -1.39
C ASP A 41 -4.02 -7.05 -0.34
N ALA A 42 -3.34 -6.29 0.52
CA ALA A 42 -2.50 -6.85 1.58
C ALA A 42 -3.32 -7.65 2.62
N LEU A 43 -4.51 -7.15 2.99
CA LEU A 43 -5.43 -7.86 3.88
C LEU A 43 -5.97 -9.14 3.22
N GLU A 44 -6.33 -9.12 1.93
CA GLU A 44 -6.79 -10.31 1.21
C GLU A 44 -5.69 -11.37 1.11
N LEU A 45 -4.43 -10.97 0.91
CA LEU A 45 -3.27 -11.87 0.94
C LEU A 45 -3.07 -12.49 2.33
N GLN A 46 -3.23 -11.70 3.39
CA GLN A 46 -3.07 -12.18 4.76
C GLN A 46 -4.13 -13.24 5.14
N VAL A 47 -5.37 -13.08 4.65
CA VAL A 47 -6.45 -14.06 4.83
C VAL A 47 -6.14 -15.37 4.08
N ALA A 48 -5.44 -15.32 2.95
CA ALA A 48 -5.06 -16.52 2.20
C ALA A 48 -4.00 -17.38 2.92
N THR A 49 -3.22 -16.78 3.82
CA THR A 49 -2.10 -17.45 4.52
C THR A 49 -2.51 -18.11 5.84
N GLU A 50 -3.73 -17.88 6.35
CA GLU A 50 -4.18 -18.38 7.65
C GLU A 50 -4.44 -19.90 7.71
N GLU A 51 -4.37 -20.64 6.58
CA GLU A 51 -4.60 -22.09 6.58
C GLU A 51 -3.35 -22.98 6.74
N ASN A 52 -2.08 -22.55 6.51
CA ASN A 52 -0.94 -23.48 6.69
C ASN A 52 0.50 -22.91 6.68
N MET A 53 0.84 -21.98 7.58
CA MET A 53 2.18 -21.75 8.20
C MET A 53 2.45 -20.24 8.36
N PRO A 54 2.82 -19.75 9.56
CA PRO A 54 3.33 -18.40 9.73
C PRO A 54 4.73 -18.31 9.09
N GLY A 55 4.77 -18.03 7.78
CA GLY A 55 5.97 -17.58 7.10
C GLY A 55 6.29 -16.12 7.50
N PRO A 56 7.53 -15.65 7.32
CA PRO A 56 7.90 -14.23 7.48
C PRO A 56 7.34 -13.40 6.32
N GLU A 57 6.06 -13.58 6.02
CA GLU A 57 5.35 -12.86 4.98
C GLU A 57 5.30 -11.40 5.42
N GLN A 58 6.03 -10.58 4.69
CA GLN A 58 6.42 -9.25 5.08
C GLN A 58 5.13 -8.43 5.26
N ASP A 59 4.93 -7.89 6.47
CA ASP A 59 3.76 -7.10 6.87
C ASP A 59 3.70 -5.78 6.07
N TYR A 60 3.39 -5.85 4.77
CA TYR A 60 3.16 -4.68 3.93
C TYR A 60 2.05 -3.80 4.51
N LEU A 61 1.11 -4.41 5.23
CA LEU A 61 0.04 -3.71 5.95
C LEU A 61 0.59 -2.66 6.92
N ALA A 62 1.64 -2.97 7.68
CA ALA A 62 2.22 -2.03 8.64
C ALA A 62 2.82 -0.82 7.92
N ASP A 63 3.60 -1.05 6.86
CA ASP A 63 4.20 0.01 6.05
C ASP A 63 3.15 0.85 5.33
N ILE A 64 2.07 0.24 4.81
CA ILE A 64 0.97 0.94 4.15
C ILE A 64 0.26 1.87 5.14
N LEU A 65 -0.04 1.39 6.35
CA LEU A 65 -0.66 2.19 7.40
C LEU A 65 0.23 3.36 7.83
N GLU A 66 1.55 3.13 7.95
CA GLU A 66 2.50 4.19 8.27
C GLU A 66 2.54 5.24 7.15
N ALA A 67 2.56 4.80 5.89
CA ALA A 67 2.53 5.69 4.75
C ALA A 67 1.24 6.53 4.70
N LYS A 68 0.08 5.93 5.00
CA LYS A 68 -1.20 6.65 5.08
C LYS A 68 -1.19 7.70 6.18
N LYS A 69 -0.60 7.43 7.35
CA LYS A 69 -0.44 8.42 8.42
C LYS A 69 0.42 9.60 7.98
N LYS A 70 1.58 9.34 7.39
CA LYS A 70 2.48 10.38 6.83
C LYS A 70 1.77 11.22 5.77
N LEU A 71 0.98 10.59 4.90
CA LEU A 71 0.19 11.29 3.88
C LEU A 71 -0.85 12.24 4.49
N ASN A 72 -1.49 11.82 5.58
CA ASN A 72 -2.49 12.61 6.29
C ASN A 72 -1.87 13.72 7.17
N GLY A 73 -0.56 13.67 7.42
CA GLY A 73 0.14 14.63 8.28
C GLY A 73 -0.12 14.41 9.77
N ASP A 74 -0.53 13.20 10.17
CA ASP A 74 -0.71 12.79 11.57
C ASP A 74 0.65 12.45 12.24
N ASP A 75 1.68 13.24 11.97
CA ASP A 75 2.92 13.27 12.75
C ASP A 75 2.68 14.16 13.99
N GLU A 76 2.15 13.58 15.07
CA GLU A 76 2.12 14.18 16.41
C GLU A 76 3.25 13.64 17.30
#